data_AF-A0A9C7PS84-F1
#
_entry.id   AF-A0A9C7PS84-F1
#
_cell.length_a   1.000
_cell.length_b   1.000
_cell.length_c   1.000
_cell.angle_alpha   90.00
_cell.angle_beta   90.00
_cell.angle_gamma   90.00
#
_symmetry.space_group_name_H-M   'P 1'
#
loop_
_entity.id
_entity.type
_entity.pdbx_description
1 polymer ?
#
loop_
_entity_poly.entity_id
_entity_poly.type
_entity_poly.pdbx_seq_one_letter_code
_entity_poly.pdbx_strand_id
1 'polypeptide(L)'
;MSKHHNIYKLYKWHSLVDSVYCSIVTKLSSEQFFNKGWGDRVSFEKQHSLFVEKLKQWKEARNFGKPLQGPSIAENQLQWTYDSASSYSSSSPSYILTRFNKKQPWLWNRVAEVWKLRLREACFLSPATEGLIETGSLSSFPGETRMARFLVVEPLHSSTSTLVIHLAATGDHGYNRRLFCFALPLASSGISSVILENPYYGSRKPAHQVGSKLAYVQDLLLLGFATILECISIAKYFSEGFGYRRICFTGLSQGGLHAAMAASLYPLPVATVAAFSPHSAVPVFTDGVLRQSCSWNQLAATMNEALVTESLCTIQHTEGDSHQIREYYDQASSQVGQYVDRKEQTVLSLLSNALALSDIRHFPQPANPRAAVLLAGENDKYVPKDCVDMFSRAWPQMEIRWIPSGHVTGFLFYRQHIFQAILDSLARV
;
A
#
# COMPACT_ATOMS: atom_id res chain seq x y z
N MET A 1 37.12 9.96 38.46
CA MET A 1 36.26 8.95 39.11
C MET A 1 34.88 9.58 39.30
N SER A 2 33.72 9.05 38.92
CA SER A 2 33.26 7.92 38.10
C SER A 2 31.82 8.26 37.67
N LYS A 3 31.49 8.17 36.38
CA LYS A 3 30.49 7.28 35.76
C LYS A 3 29.14 7.07 36.49
N HIS A 4 28.07 7.34 35.72
CA HIS A 4 26.70 6.79 35.74
C HIS A 4 25.71 7.25 36.83
N HIS A 5 24.82 8.19 36.45
CA HIS A 5 23.36 7.90 36.39
C HIS A 5 22.66 8.87 35.44
N ASN A 6 21.91 8.28 34.50
CA ASN A 6 21.42 8.81 33.24
C ASN A 6 19.89 8.64 33.22
N ILE A 7 19.18 9.38 32.37
CA ILE A 7 17.86 9.02 31.82
C ILE A 7 16.71 8.94 32.85
N TYR A 8 16.05 10.05 33.23
CA TYR A 8 14.66 9.96 33.77
C TYR A 8 13.81 11.25 33.73
N LYS A 9 14.21 12.33 33.04
CA LYS A 9 13.44 13.59 33.01
C LYS A 9 13.19 14.13 31.60
N LEU A 10 12.77 13.25 30.70
CA LEU A 10 12.29 13.59 29.34
C LEU A 10 10.93 12.93 29.07
N TYR A 11 10.08 12.86 30.11
CA TYR A 11 8.80 12.10 30.10
C TYR A 11 7.55 12.93 30.45
N LYS A 12 7.61 14.28 30.40
CA LYS A 12 6.45 15.12 30.74
C LYS A 12 6.11 16.24 29.75
N TRP A 13 6.48 16.06 28.48
CA TRP A 13 6.04 16.95 27.38
C TRP A 13 5.36 16.22 26.21
N HIS A 14 4.99 14.94 26.39
CA HIS A 14 4.17 14.19 25.43
C HIS A 14 2.68 14.15 25.79
N SER A 15 2.29 14.31 27.05
CA SER A 15 0.90 14.08 27.46
C SER A 15 -0.07 15.24 27.19
N LEU A 16 0.40 16.43 26.81
CA LEU A 16 -0.48 17.57 26.53
C LEU A 16 -0.80 17.71 25.03
N VAL A 17 0.12 17.29 24.16
CA VAL A 17 -0.14 17.24 22.70
C VAL A 17 -0.98 16.01 22.37
N ASP A 18 -0.74 14.86 23.01
CA ASP A 18 -1.60 13.67 22.86
C ASP A 18 -2.99 13.86 23.49
N SER A 19 -3.13 14.62 24.58
CA SER A 19 -4.45 14.87 25.19
C SER A 19 -5.28 15.86 24.39
N VAL A 20 -4.67 16.87 23.75
CA VAL A 20 -5.40 17.79 22.86
C VAL A 20 -5.64 17.16 21.48
N TYR A 21 -4.71 16.33 20.96
CA TYR A 21 -4.89 15.58 19.73
C TYR A 21 -5.91 14.42 19.90
N CYS A 22 -5.87 13.66 21.00
CA CYS A 22 -6.94 12.71 21.34
C CYS A 22 -8.21 13.41 21.82
N SER A 23 -8.22 14.58 22.47
CA SER A 23 -9.50 15.23 22.80
C SER A 23 -10.16 15.84 21.56
N ILE A 24 -9.41 16.27 20.54
CA ILE A 24 -9.94 16.77 19.26
C ILE A 24 -10.26 15.61 18.30
N VAL A 25 -9.38 14.62 18.17
CA VAL A 25 -9.61 13.41 17.34
C VAL A 25 -10.66 12.52 17.99
N THR A 26 -10.63 12.30 19.30
CA THR A 26 -11.70 11.57 19.98
C THR A 26 -12.98 12.40 20.14
N LYS A 27 -13.01 13.73 20.30
CA LYS A 27 -14.30 14.46 20.09
C LYS A 27 -14.81 14.44 18.64
N LEU A 28 -13.95 14.15 17.65
CA LEU A 28 -14.33 13.92 16.25
C LEU A 28 -14.46 12.42 15.90
N SER A 29 -14.24 11.50 16.85
CA SER A 29 -14.25 10.05 16.63
C SER A 29 -14.95 9.24 17.73
N SER A 30 -15.48 9.86 18.78
CA SER A 30 -15.77 9.13 20.02
C SER A 30 -17.20 8.70 20.24
N GLU A 31 -18.22 8.98 19.42
CA GLU A 31 -19.51 8.33 19.74
C GLU A 31 -20.51 8.05 18.65
N GLN A 32 -20.32 8.49 17.40
CA GLN A 32 -21.39 8.32 16.43
C GLN A 32 -20.93 7.76 15.06
N PHE A 33 -19.63 7.75 14.74
CA PHE A 33 -19.09 7.44 13.40
C PHE A 33 -19.33 5.98 12.97
N PHE A 34 -19.63 5.09 13.91
CA PHE A 34 -19.65 3.65 13.68
C PHE A 34 -20.97 2.93 14.03
N ASN A 35 -21.99 3.64 14.53
CA ASN A 35 -23.31 3.03 14.78
C ASN A 35 -24.23 3.04 13.54
N LYS A 36 -23.73 3.48 12.37
CA LYS A 36 -24.57 3.77 11.19
C LYS A 36 -24.04 3.24 9.84
N GLY A 37 -23.44 2.04 9.83
CA GLY A 37 -23.33 1.24 8.60
C GLY A 37 -22.09 1.45 7.70
N TRP A 38 -21.04 2.10 8.18
CA TRP A 38 -19.77 2.33 7.44
C TRP A 38 -18.56 1.55 8.00
N GLY A 39 -18.78 0.37 8.57
CA GLY A 39 -17.73 -0.52 9.11
C GLY A 39 -17.62 -0.51 10.63
N ASP A 40 -16.91 -1.48 11.21
CA ASP A 40 -16.82 -1.75 12.66
C ASP A 40 -15.75 -0.89 13.36
N ARG A 41 -16.16 -0.11 14.37
CA ARG A 41 -15.32 0.75 15.25
C ARG A 41 -14.22 0.01 15.96
N VAL A 42 -14.58 -1.13 16.53
CA VAL A 42 -13.66 -1.98 17.29
C VAL A 42 -12.60 -2.50 16.34
N SER A 43 -12.94 -2.67 15.06
CA SER A 43 -12.04 -3.11 14.03
C SER A 43 -11.10 -2.03 13.51
N PHE A 44 -11.55 -0.80 13.24
CA PHE A 44 -10.65 0.25 12.76
C PHE A 44 -9.70 0.77 13.84
N GLU A 45 -10.19 0.97 15.07
CA GLU A 45 -9.35 1.36 16.21
C GLU A 45 -8.44 0.20 16.64
N LYS A 46 -8.88 -1.07 16.54
CA LYS A 46 -7.94 -2.21 16.62
C LYS A 46 -7.02 -2.28 15.41
N GLN A 47 -7.42 -2.04 14.17
CA GLN A 47 -6.57 -2.14 12.98
C GLN A 47 -5.45 -1.12 13.04
N HIS A 48 -5.76 0.12 13.39
CA HIS A 48 -4.78 1.20 13.52
C HIS A 48 -3.90 1.00 14.76
N SER A 49 -4.49 0.67 15.92
CA SER A 49 -3.72 0.40 17.15
C SER A 49 -2.87 -0.87 17.03
N LEU A 50 -3.39 -1.94 16.41
CA LEU A 50 -2.66 -3.19 16.10
C LEU A 50 -1.61 -2.95 15.02
N PHE A 51 -1.85 -2.08 14.03
CA PHE A 51 -0.83 -1.69 13.05
C PHE A 51 0.31 -0.94 13.73
N VAL A 52 0.01 0.06 14.56
CA VAL A 52 1.01 0.84 15.31
C VAL A 52 1.72 0.01 16.39
N GLU A 53 1.01 -0.88 17.08
CA GLU A 53 1.55 -1.80 18.09
C GLU A 53 2.40 -2.90 17.44
N LYS A 54 1.98 -3.48 16.30
CA LYS A 54 2.79 -4.45 15.53
C LYS A 54 4.02 -3.80 14.91
N LEU A 55 3.94 -2.53 14.49
CA LEU A 55 5.09 -1.76 14.02
C LEU A 55 6.09 -1.47 15.17
N LYS A 56 5.61 -1.29 16.41
CA LYS A 56 6.45 -1.15 17.61
C LYS A 56 7.07 -2.47 18.06
N GLN A 57 6.31 -3.56 18.14
CA GLN A 57 6.81 -4.90 18.46
C GLN A 57 7.83 -5.41 17.42
N TRP A 58 7.65 -5.07 16.15
CA TRP A 58 8.61 -5.35 15.08
C TRP A 58 9.95 -4.62 15.27
N LYS A 59 9.94 -3.41 15.86
CA LYS A 59 11.17 -2.66 16.20
C LYS A 59 11.91 -3.27 17.41
N GLU A 60 11.19 -3.78 18.40
CA GLU A 60 11.76 -4.38 19.61
C GLU A 60 12.37 -5.78 19.36
N ALA A 61 11.87 -6.52 18.37
CA ALA A 61 12.34 -7.86 18.03
C ALA A 61 13.74 -7.91 17.34
N ARG A 62 14.34 -6.77 16.96
CA ARG A 62 15.69 -6.68 16.41
C ARG A 62 16.72 -6.25 17.48
N ASN A 63 16.99 -7.13 18.43
CA ASN A 63 18.27 -7.12 19.15
C ASN A 63 19.33 -7.81 18.27
N PHE A 64 20.15 -7.03 17.55
CA PHE A 64 21.37 -7.54 16.93
C PHE A 64 22.42 -7.82 18.00
N GLY A 65 22.97 -9.04 18.00
CA GLY A 65 24.07 -9.37 18.91
C GLY A 65 24.52 -10.84 18.90
N LYS A 66 24.73 -11.46 17.73
CA LYS A 66 25.73 -12.53 17.51
C LYS A 66 25.82 -12.88 16.02
N PRO A 67 27.03 -12.98 15.44
CA PRO A 67 27.21 -13.38 14.05
C PRO A 67 26.89 -14.88 13.89
N LEU A 68 26.14 -15.24 12.85
CA LEU A 68 25.94 -16.64 12.46
C LEU A 68 27.25 -17.18 11.86
N GLN A 69 27.90 -18.10 12.57
CA GLN A 69 28.88 -19.01 11.98
C GLN A 69 28.13 -20.08 11.17
N GLY A 70 28.47 -20.26 9.90
CA GLY A 70 28.17 -21.50 9.16
C GLY A 70 29.41 -22.39 9.09
N PRO A 71 29.38 -23.52 8.36
CA PRO A 71 28.28 -24.47 8.13
C PRO A 71 28.67 -25.89 8.61
N SER A 72 27.72 -26.84 8.64
CA SER A 72 28.01 -28.28 8.58
C SER A 72 26.74 -29.07 8.26
N ILE A 73 26.72 -29.74 7.12
CA ILE A 73 25.70 -30.70 6.70
C ILE A 73 25.97 -32.03 7.39
N ALA A 74 24.93 -32.70 7.92
CA ALA A 74 24.90 -34.15 8.02
C ALA A 74 23.46 -34.65 7.88
N GLU A 75 23.28 -35.61 6.98
CA GLU A 75 22.06 -36.35 6.70
C GLU A 75 21.65 -37.21 7.90
N ASN A 76 20.37 -37.20 8.26
CA ASN A 76 19.50 -38.38 8.36
C ASN A 76 18.24 -38.09 9.18
N GLN A 77 17.14 -38.76 8.78
CA GLN A 77 15.83 -38.83 9.42
C GLN A 77 14.84 -37.68 9.17
N LEU A 78 14.21 -37.73 7.99
CA LEU A 78 12.86 -37.17 7.81
C LEU A 78 11.83 -38.19 8.32
N GLN A 79 11.35 -37.98 9.54
CA GLN A 79 10.02 -38.45 9.96
C GLN A 79 9.10 -37.24 10.02
N TRP A 80 8.02 -37.26 9.24
CA TRP A 80 6.97 -36.26 9.30
C TRP A 80 5.96 -36.64 10.39
N THR A 81 5.87 -35.83 11.44
CA THR A 81 4.73 -35.86 12.37
C THR A 81 3.81 -34.68 12.04
N TYR A 82 2.56 -35.00 11.71
CA TYR A 82 1.46 -34.03 11.69
C TYR A 82 1.11 -33.68 13.14
N ASP A 83 1.34 -32.44 13.55
CA ASP A 83 0.79 -31.96 14.81
C ASP A 83 -0.59 -31.33 14.61
N SER A 84 -1.51 -31.86 15.41
CA SER A 84 -2.88 -31.39 15.58
C SER A 84 -2.92 -30.04 16.29
N ALA A 85 -4.02 -29.32 16.04
CA ALA A 85 -4.25 -27.96 16.48
C ALA A 85 -3.96 -27.75 17.98
N SER A 86 -3.10 -26.77 18.27
CA SER A 86 -3.02 -26.13 19.58
C SER A 86 -2.86 -24.63 19.42
N SER A 87 -3.42 -23.91 20.39
CA SER A 87 -3.56 -22.46 20.49
C SER A 87 -2.24 -21.70 20.36
N TYR A 88 -2.13 -20.80 19.38
CA TYR A 88 -0.98 -19.89 19.24
C TYR A 88 -1.40 -18.42 19.27
N SER A 89 -0.75 -17.68 20.15
CA SER A 89 -0.84 -16.23 20.36
C SER A 89 -0.50 -15.44 19.08
N SER A 90 -1.28 -14.39 18.81
CA SER A 90 -1.40 -13.66 17.53
C SER A 90 -0.38 -12.53 17.29
N SER A 91 0.72 -12.48 18.04
CA SER A 91 1.64 -11.32 18.10
C SER A 91 3.08 -11.53 17.58
N SER A 92 3.41 -12.63 16.89
CA SER A 92 4.77 -12.82 16.32
C SER A 92 4.88 -12.44 14.83
N PRO A 93 5.99 -11.82 14.37
CA PRO A 93 6.35 -11.68 12.94
C PRO A 93 6.34 -12.99 12.14
N SER A 94 6.47 -14.13 12.83
CA SER A 94 6.28 -15.47 12.27
C SER A 94 4.89 -15.65 11.65
N TYR A 95 3.85 -15.03 12.23
CA TYR A 95 2.42 -15.26 11.91
C TYR A 95 2.02 -14.84 10.49
N ILE A 96 2.54 -13.71 9.99
CA ILE A 96 2.29 -13.25 8.62
C ILE A 96 2.93 -14.23 7.62
N LEU A 97 4.17 -14.65 7.87
CA LEU A 97 4.89 -15.58 7.00
C LEU A 97 4.34 -17.02 7.07
N THR A 98 3.83 -17.48 8.23
CA THR A 98 3.20 -18.81 8.36
C THR A 98 1.78 -18.89 7.77
N ARG A 99 1.01 -17.79 7.67
CA ARG A 99 -0.29 -17.82 6.95
C ARG A 99 -0.16 -17.69 5.43
N PHE A 100 0.86 -16.99 4.91
CA PHE A 100 1.23 -17.08 3.50
C PHE A 100 1.70 -18.48 3.07
N ASN A 101 1.94 -19.40 4.01
CA ASN A 101 2.32 -20.79 3.76
C ASN A 101 1.11 -21.73 3.49
N LYS A 102 -0.14 -21.28 3.62
CA LYS A 102 -1.26 -22.02 3.02
C LYS A 102 -1.09 -21.94 1.50
N LYS A 103 -0.97 -23.08 0.81
CA LYS A 103 -0.92 -23.14 -0.65
C LYS A 103 -2.12 -22.36 -1.22
N GLN A 104 -1.88 -21.11 -1.62
CA GLN A 104 -2.84 -20.29 -2.34
C GLN A 104 -3.24 -21.07 -3.61
N PRO A 105 -4.54 -21.28 -3.89
CA PRO A 105 -4.95 -21.89 -5.14
C PRO A 105 -4.75 -20.89 -6.27
N TRP A 106 -3.73 -21.12 -7.11
CA TRP A 106 -3.45 -20.32 -8.29
C TRP A 106 -4.22 -20.91 -9.49
N LEU A 107 -5.09 -20.10 -10.09
CA LEU A 107 -5.81 -20.49 -11.29
C LEU A 107 -5.04 -19.99 -12.51
N TRP A 108 -4.56 -20.93 -13.32
CA TRP A 108 -3.86 -20.66 -14.56
C TRP A 108 -4.83 -20.81 -15.73
N ASN A 109 -5.06 -19.74 -16.48
CA ASN A 109 -6.08 -19.73 -17.52
C ASN A 109 -5.53 -20.14 -18.88
N ARG A 110 -4.64 -19.31 -19.45
CA ARG A 110 -4.16 -19.45 -20.83
C ARG A 110 -2.64 -19.41 -20.87
N VAL A 111 -2.07 -20.32 -21.64
CA VAL A 111 -0.65 -20.31 -22.02
C VAL A 111 -0.61 -20.02 -23.52
N ALA A 112 0.12 -18.98 -23.91
CA ALA A 112 0.45 -18.71 -25.30
C ALA A 112 1.97 -18.70 -25.42
N GLU A 113 2.50 -19.53 -26.32
CA GLU A 113 3.90 -19.46 -26.71
C GLU A 113 3.98 -18.71 -28.03
N VAL A 114 4.63 -17.57 -28.04
CA VAL A 114 4.73 -16.69 -29.21
C VAL A 114 6.18 -16.32 -29.39
N TRP A 115 6.73 -16.60 -30.57
CA TRP A 115 8.16 -16.41 -30.88
C TRP A 115 9.08 -17.23 -29.97
N LYS A 116 9.79 -16.55 -29.05
CA LYS A 116 10.70 -17.12 -28.04
C LYS A 116 10.20 -16.85 -26.62
N LEU A 117 8.92 -16.54 -26.47
CA LEU A 117 8.31 -16.14 -25.21
C LEU A 117 7.16 -17.06 -24.84
N ARG A 118 7.01 -17.29 -23.54
CA ARG A 118 5.83 -17.89 -22.94
C ARG A 118 5.07 -16.81 -22.19
N LEU A 119 3.80 -16.63 -22.55
CA LEU A 119 2.85 -15.75 -21.90
C LEU A 119 1.83 -16.59 -21.15
N ARG A 120 1.62 -16.29 -19.86
CA ARG A 120 0.67 -17.02 -19.02
C ARG A 120 -0.16 -16.06 -18.19
N GLU A 121 -1.48 -16.16 -18.29
CA GLU A 121 -2.37 -15.41 -17.40
C GLU A 121 -2.76 -16.28 -16.21
N ALA A 122 -2.71 -15.68 -15.02
CA ALA A 122 -3.14 -16.33 -13.78
C ALA A 122 -3.91 -15.39 -12.88
N CYS A 123 -4.70 -15.98 -12.00
CA CYS A 123 -5.38 -15.27 -10.94
C CYS A 123 -5.39 -16.04 -9.62
N PHE A 124 -5.53 -15.30 -8.52
CA PHE A 124 -5.65 -15.85 -7.17
C PHE A 124 -6.49 -14.89 -6.31
N LEU A 125 -7.06 -15.41 -5.22
CA LEU A 125 -7.80 -14.59 -4.28
C LEU A 125 -6.83 -13.64 -3.57
N SER A 126 -7.12 -12.34 -3.61
CA SER A 126 -6.25 -11.33 -3.00
C SER A 126 -6.11 -11.59 -1.50
N PRO A 127 -4.89 -11.63 -0.92
CA PRO A 127 -4.69 -11.79 0.52
C PRO A 127 -5.36 -10.67 1.34
N ALA A 128 -5.62 -9.51 0.70
CA ALA A 128 -6.37 -8.44 1.33
C ALA A 128 -7.78 -8.87 1.77
N THR A 129 -8.40 -9.85 1.11
CA THR A 129 -9.76 -10.29 1.49
C THR A 129 -9.79 -10.88 2.89
N GLU A 130 -8.76 -11.63 3.28
CA GLU A 130 -8.70 -12.24 4.62
C GLU A 130 -8.62 -11.17 5.70
N GLY A 131 -7.72 -10.19 5.54
CA GLY A 131 -7.61 -9.06 6.46
C GLY A 131 -8.88 -8.21 6.52
N LEU A 132 -9.60 -8.07 5.40
CA LEU A 132 -10.86 -7.33 5.36
C LEU A 132 -12.04 -8.11 5.96
N ILE A 133 -12.02 -9.45 5.91
CA ILE A 133 -13.00 -10.30 6.62
C ILE A 133 -12.81 -10.17 8.12
N GLU A 134 -11.57 -10.30 8.60
CA GLU A 134 -11.23 -10.19 10.03
C GLU A 134 -11.67 -8.84 10.61
N THR A 135 -11.87 -7.85 9.74
CA THR A 135 -12.13 -6.47 10.13
C THR A 135 -13.51 -5.96 9.77
N GLY A 136 -14.39 -6.86 9.34
CA GLY A 136 -15.76 -6.52 8.94
C GLY A 136 -15.84 -5.54 7.76
N SER A 137 -14.75 -5.30 7.05
CA SER A 137 -14.61 -4.27 6.01
C SER A 137 -14.61 -4.84 4.59
N LEU A 138 -14.88 -6.15 4.44
CA LEU A 138 -14.93 -6.81 3.13
C LEU A 138 -16.01 -6.21 2.20
N SER A 139 -17.11 -5.72 2.76
CA SER A 139 -18.19 -5.06 1.99
C SER A 139 -17.69 -3.84 1.21
N SER A 140 -16.70 -3.12 1.75
CA SER A 140 -16.07 -1.96 1.09
C SER A 140 -15.09 -2.34 -0.02
N PHE A 141 -14.81 -3.64 -0.22
CA PHE A 141 -13.91 -4.12 -1.27
C PHE A 141 -14.71 -4.88 -2.33
N PRO A 142 -14.96 -4.29 -3.51
CA PRO A 142 -15.86 -4.85 -4.52
C PRO A 142 -15.46 -6.25 -4.98
N GLY A 143 -16.46 -7.08 -5.32
CA GLY A 143 -16.28 -8.49 -5.67
C GLY A 143 -15.29 -8.72 -6.80
N GLU A 144 -15.43 -7.98 -7.91
CA GLU A 144 -14.53 -7.99 -9.06
C GLU A 144 -13.09 -7.63 -8.72
N THR A 145 -12.89 -6.83 -7.66
CA THR A 145 -11.57 -6.38 -7.20
C THR A 145 -10.86 -7.46 -6.38
N ARG A 146 -11.59 -8.41 -5.79
CA ARG A 146 -11.04 -9.43 -4.87
C ARG A 146 -10.14 -10.45 -5.54
N MET A 147 -10.28 -10.65 -6.85
CA MET A 147 -9.42 -11.56 -7.61
C MET A 147 -8.22 -10.81 -8.18
N ALA A 148 -7.04 -11.09 -7.64
CA ALA A 148 -5.78 -10.63 -8.19
C ALA A 148 -5.55 -11.31 -9.54
N ARG A 149 -5.14 -10.53 -10.56
CA ARG A 149 -4.93 -11.01 -11.93
C ARG A 149 -3.60 -10.51 -12.45
N PHE A 150 -2.80 -11.40 -13.02
CA PHE A 150 -1.49 -11.03 -13.55
C PHE A 150 -1.12 -11.81 -14.81
N LEU A 151 -0.30 -11.17 -15.64
CA LEU A 151 0.32 -11.76 -16.82
C LEU A 151 1.79 -12.05 -16.52
N VAL A 152 2.22 -13.28 -16.80
CA VAL A 152 3.60 -13.72 -16.75
C VAL A 152 4.18 -13.68 -18.16
N VAL A 153 5.38 -13.14 -18.31
CA VAL A 153 6.15 -13.10 -19.57
C VAL A 153 7.51 -13.72 -19.30
N GLU A 154 7.80 -14.84 -19.96
CA GLU A 154 9.02 -15.61 -19.74
C GLU A 154 9.78 -15.87 -21.05
N PRO A 155 11.10 -15.70 -21.07
CA PRO A 155 11.93 -16.16 -22.18
C PRO A 155 12.02 -17.70 -22.19
N LEU A 156 11.80 -18.33 -23.34
CA LEU A 156 11.78 -19.80 -23.48
C LEU A 156 13.17 -20.45 -23.37
N HIS A 157 14.24 -19.75 -23.74
CA HIS A 157 15.59 -20.34 -23.91
C HIS A 157 16.70 -19.65 -23.11
N SER A 158 16.36 -18.64 -22.30
CA SER A 158 17.34 -17.83 -21.56
C SER A 158 16.73 -17.31 -20.26
N SER A 159 16.57 -18.18 -19.25
CA SER A 159 16.09 -17.76 -17.94
C SER A 159 17.26 -17.51 -16.99
N THR A 160 17.40 -16.28 -16.53
CA THR A 160 18.45 -15.87 -15.57
C THR A 160 18.06 -16.07 -14.11
N SER A 161 16.97 -16.82 -13.83
CA SER A 161 16.32 -16.90 -12.51
C SER A 161 16.00 -15.52 -11.91
N THR A 162 15.74 -14.55 -12.80
CA THR A 162 15.45 -13.15 -12.47
C THR A 162 14.02 -12.82 -12.84
N LEU A 163 13.30 -12.17 -11.92
CA LEU A 163 11.90 -11.79 -12.08
C LEU A 163 11.68 -10.31 -11.77
N VAL A 164 10.96 -9.61 -12.64
CA VAL A 164 10.53 -8.23 -12.40
C VAL A 164 9.02 -8.18 -12.24
N ILE A 165 8.52 -7.68 -11.12
CA ILE A 165 7.10 -7.50 -10.84
C ILE A 165 6.72 -6.04 -11.09
N HIS A 166 5.85 -5.80 -12.07
CA HIS A 166 5.46 -4.47 -12.54
C HIS A 166 4.11 -4.04 -11.95
N LEU A 167 4.12 -2.98 -11.15
CA LEU A 167 2.92 -2.40 -10.54
C LEU A 167 2.40 -1.20 -11.35
N ALA A 168 1.08 -1.13 -11.50
CA ALA A 168 0.43 -0.18 -12.38
C ALA A 168 0.43 1.24 -11.79
N ALA A 169 0.66 2.25 -12.63
CA ALA A 169 0.43 3.66 -12.28
C ALA A 169 -1.07 4.01 -12.35
N THR A 170 -1.44 5.21 -11.92
CA THR A 170 -2.81 5.72 -12.10
C THR A 170 -3.22 5.69 -13.58
N GLY A 171 -4.38 5.11 -13.88
CA GLY A 171 -4.89 4.98 -15.25
C GLY A 171 -4.31 3.81 -16.07
N ASP A 172 -3.42 2.99 -15.50
CA ASP A 172 -2.80 1.86 -16.19
C ASP A 172 -3.71 0.62 -16.19
N HIS A 173 -4.69 0.62 -17.08
CA HIS A 173 -5.59 -0.51 -17.25
C HIS A 173 -4.95 -1.65 -18.06
N GLY A 174 -5.18 -2.90 -17.65
CA GLY A 174 -4.66 -4.07 -18.35
C GLY A 174 -3.14 -4.22 -18.25
N TYR A 175 -2.60 -5.02 -19.18
CA TYR A 175 -1.19 -5.38 -19.21
C TYR A 175 -0.40 -4.65 -20.28
N ASN A 176 -1.06 -4.24 -21.37
CA ASN A 176 -0.42 -3.87 -22.65
C ASN A 176 0.73 -2.88 -22.48
N ARG A 177 0.52 -1.80 -21.73
CA ARG A 177 1.52 -0.75 -21.58
C ARG A 177 2.81 -1.29 -20.97
N ARG A 178 2.69 -2.03 -19.87
CA ARG A 178 3.82 -2.64 -19.16
C ARG A 178 4.41 -3.82 -19.92
N LEU A 179 3.57 -4.54 -20.67
CA LEU A 179 3.99 -5.62 -21.56
C LEU A 179 4.93 -5.09 -22.66
N PHE A 180 4.45 -4.16 -23.48
CA PHE A 180 5.19 -3.67 -24.63
C PHE A 180 6.36 -2.76 -24.25
N CYS A 181 6.20 -1.91 -23.23
CA CYS A 181 7.24 -0.94 -22.87
C CYS A 181 8.36 -1.52 -22.00
N PHE A 182 8.10 -2.58 -21.24
CA PHE A 182 9.06 -3.08 -20.24
C PHE A 182 9.26 -4.59 -20.30
N ALA A 183 8.19 -5.39 -20.22
CA ALA A 183 8.33 -6.85 -20.11
C ALA A 183 8.95 -7.49 -21.36
N LEU A 184 8.54 -7.08 -22.58
CA LEU A 184 9.12 -7.61 -23.82
C LEU A 184 10.61 -7.23 -23.99
N PRO A 185 11.03 -5.95 -23.76
CA PRO A 185 12.45 -5.61 -23.69
C PRO A 185 13.23 -6.42 -22.64
N LEU A 186 12.69 -6.59 -21.43
CA LEU A 186 13.35 -7.36 -20.36
C LEU A 186 13.50 -8.83 -20.74
N ALA A 187 12.47 -9.42 -21.36
CA ALA A 187 12.51 -10.80 -21.81
C ALA A 187 13.58 -11.01 -22.91
N SER A 188 13.83 -9.99 -23.74
CA SER A 188 14.91 -10.02 -24.74
C SER A 188 16.31 -10.06 -24.08
N SER A 189 16.43 -9.61 -22.83
CA SER A 189 17.63 -9.72 -21.99
C SER A 189 17.61 -10.95 -21.06
N GLY A 190 16.68 -11.90 -21.26
CA GLY A 190 16.59 -13.11 -20.45
C GLY A 190 16.00 -12.91 -19.04
N ILE A 191 15.22 -11.84 -18.84
CA ILE A 191 14.58 -11.50 -17.56
C ILE A 191 13.07 -11.71 -17.67
N SER A 192 12.52 -12.54 -16.77
CA SER A 192 11.08 -12.77 -16.71
C SER A 192 10.35 -11.59 -16.07
N SER A 193 9.08 -11.40 -16.42
CA SER A 193 8.23 -10.37 -15.83
C SER A 193 6.90 -10.92 -15.36
N VAL A 194 6.40 -10.39 -14.24
CA VAL A 194 4.99 -10.47 -13.84
C VAL A 194 4.38 -9.08 -13.91
N ILE A 195 3.24 -8.95 -14.58
CA ILE A 195 2.51 -7.70 -14.73
C ILE A 195 1.20 -7.82 -13.96
N LEU A 196 1.11 -7.16 -12.81
CA LEU A 196 -0.08 -7.21 -11.94
C LEU A 196 -1.13 -6.19 -12.38
N GLU A 197 -2.35 -6.60 -12.71
CA GLU A 197 -3.44 -5.63 -12.87
C GLU A 197 -3.89 -5.17 -11.49
N ASN A 198 -3.72 -3.89 -11.15
CA ASN A 198 -4.09 -3.38 -9.83
C ASN A 198 -5.60 -3.53 -9.57
N PRO A 199 -6.01 -3.61 -8.28
CA PRO A 199 -7.39 -3.38 -7.87
C PRO A 199 -8.01 -2.14 -8.54
N TYR A 200 -9.31 -2.18 -8.85
CA TYR A 200 -10.07 -1.10 -9.49
C TYR A 200 -9.70 -0.77 -10.94
N TYR A 201 -8.76 -1.49 -11.57
CA TYR A 201 -8.34 -1.25 -12.97
C TYR A 201 -8.70 -2.40 -13.91
N GLY A 202 -8.92 -2.06 -15.19
CA GLY A 202 -9.17 -3.02 -16.26
C GLY A 202 -10.27 -4.01 -15.91
N SER A 203 -9.94 -5.30 -15.86
CA SER A 203 -10.91 -6.36 -15.57
C SER A 203 -11.35 -6.42 -14.10
N ARG A 204 -10.63 -5.74 -13.21
CA ARG A 204 -10.91 -5.63 -11.77
C ARG A 204 -11.61 -4.31 -11.39
N LYS A 205 -12.10 -3.57 -12.40
CA LYS A 205 -12.76 -2.27 -12.20
C LYS A 205 -14.26 -2.45 -11.94
N PRO A 206 -14.82 -1.79 -10.91
CA PRO A 206 -16.26 -1.80 -10.69
C PRO A 206 -17.06 -1.29 -11.88
N ALA A 207 -18.25 -1.88 -12.10
CA ALA A 207 -19.09 -1.58 -13.26
C ALA A 207 -19.48 -0.10 -13.34
N HIS A 208 -19.71 0.55 -12.19
CA HIS A 208 -20.07 1.96 -12.10
C HIS A 208 -18.86 2.92 -12.25
N GLN A 209 -17.63 2.40 -12.15
CA GLN A 209 -16.44 3.25 -12.17
C GLN A 209 -16.06 3.64 -13.60
N VAL A 210 -15.85 4.93 -13.85
CA VAL A 210 -15.42 5.45 -15.17
C VAL A 210 -13.92 5.69 -15.18
N GLY A 211 -13.20 4.97 -16.05
CA GLY A 211 -11.74 5.04 -16.14
C GLY A 211 -11.07 4.70 -14.80
N SER A 212 -10.08 5.49 -14.39
CA SER A 212 -9.36 5.34 -13.12
C SER A 212 -9.85 6.27 -12.00
N LYS A 213 -11.01 6.92 -12.18
CA LYS A 213 -11.60 7.78 -11.15
C LYS A 213 -12.27 6.90 -10.10
N LEU A 214 -11.67 6.83 -8.91
CA LEU A 214 -12.21 6.07 -7.79
C LEU A 214 -13.45 6.77 -7.23
N ALA A 215 -14.43 5.99 -6.77
CA ALA A 215 -15.68 6.53 -6.22
C ALA A 215 -15.47 7.10 -4.81
N TYR A 216 -14.61 6.46 -4.01
CA TYR A 216 -14.36 6.82 -2.63
C TYR A 216 -12.87 6.99 -2.32
N VAL A 217 -12.54 7.84 -1.34
CA VAL A 217 -11.16 8.00 -0.83
C VAL A 217 -10.63 6.67 -0.28
N GLN A 218 -11.49 5.89 0.39
CA GLN A 218 -11.13 4.58 0.92
C GLN A 218 -10.68 3.60 -0.17
N ASP A 219 -11.21 3.72 -1.39
CA ASP A 219 -10.85 2.83 -2.50
C ASP A 219 -9.38 2.99 -2.87
N LEU A 220 -8.81 4.20 -2.70
CA LEU A 220 -7.39 4.46 -2.95
C LEU A 220 -6.52 3.71 -1.94
N LEU A 221 -6.92 3.67 -0.68
CA LEU A 221 -6.22 2.95 0.39
C LEU A 221 -6.34 1.43 0.19
N LEU A 222 -7.54 0.95 -0.13
CA LEU A 222 -7.79 -0.46 -0.43
C LEU A 222 -7.03 -0.93 -1.67
N LEU A 223 -6.93 -0.08 -2.70
CA LEU A 223 -6.12 -0.34 -3.88
C LEU A 223 -4.65 -0.54 -3.49
N GLY A 224 -4.07 0.39 -2.72
CA GLY A 224 -2.69 0.27 -2.25
C GLY A 224 -2.47 -0.98 -1.41
N PHE A 225 -3.32 -1.19 -0.41
CA PHE A 225 -3.25 -2.34 0.50
C PHE A 225 -3.25 -3.68 -0.26
N ALA A 226 -4.22 -3.89 -1.15
CA ALA A 226 -4.30 -5.12 -1.93
C ALA A 226 -3.12 -5.27 -2.91
N THR A 227 -2.72 -4.20 -3.60
CA THR A 227 -1.57 -4.24 -4.53
C THR A 227 -0.28 -4.68 -3.83
N ILE A 228 0.00 -4.15 -2.64
CA ILE A 228 1.21 -4.44 -1.86
C ILE A 228 1.23 -5.92 -1.45
N LEU A 229 0.12 -6.43 -0.89
CA LEU A 229 0.03 -7.83 -0.45
C LEU A 229 0.07 -8.81 -1.62
N GLU A 230 -0.56 -8.48 -2.74
CA GLU A 230 -0.53 -9.27 -3.97
C GLU A 230 0.89 -9.35 -4.54
N CYS A 231 1.61 -8.22 -4.58
CA CYS A 231 3.01 -8.18 -5.03
C CYS A 231 3.91 -9.10 -4.20
N ILE A 232 3.81 -9.02 -2.87
CA ILE A 232 4.57 -9.87 -1.93
C ILE A 232 4.22 -11.35 -2.13
N SER A 233 2.95 -11.67 -2.32
CA SER A 233 2.47 -13.04 -2.50
C SER A 233 2.97 -13.66 -3.80
N ILE A 234 2.95 -12.89 -4.89
CA ILE A 234 3.51 -13.28 -6.18
C ILE A 234 5.02 -13.51 -6.04
N ALA A 235 5.74 -12.59 -5.39
CA ALA A 235 7.19 -12.72 -5.20
C ALA A 235 7.56 -14.01 -4.45
N LYS A 236 6.87 -14.29 -3.34
CA LYS A 236 7.05 -15.52 -2.55
C LYS A 236 6.75 -16.76 -3.39
N TYR A 237 5.62 -16.78 -4.10
CA TYR A 237 5.20 -17.91 -4.93
C TYR A 237 6.20 -18.25 -6.03
N PHE A 238 6.70 -17.26 -6.76
CA PHE A 238 7.70 -17.48 -7.79
C PHE A 238 9.08 -17.81 -7.22
N SER A 239 9.44 -17.26 -6.06
CA SER A 239 10.70 -17.59 -5.41
C SER A 239 10.74 -19.03 -4.91
N GLU A 240 9.74 -19.44 -4.14
CA GLU A 240 9.67 -20.76 -3.52
C GLU A 240 9.25 -21.86 -4.51
N GLY A 241 8.31 -21.55 -5.40
CA GLY A 241 7.72 -22.54 -6.32
C GLY A 241 8.47 -22.71 -7.63
N PHE A 242 9.18 -21.69 -8.11
CA PHE A 242 9.82 -21.67 -9.43
C PHE A 242 11.31 -21.30 -9.38
N GLY A 243 11.87 -21.07 -8.19
CA GLY A 243 13.31 -20.85 -8.02
C GLY A 243 13.82 -19.49 -8.50
N TYR A 244 12.95 -18.48 -8.64
CA TYR A 244 13.39 -17.11 -8.92
C TYR A 244 14.11 -16.52 -7.69
N ARG A 245 15.36 -16.10 -7.88
CA ARG A 245 16.24 -15.65 -6.78
C ARG A 245 16.48 -14.14 -6.79
N ARG A 246 16.61 -13.55 -7.97
CA ARG A 246 16.75 -12.09 -8.12
C ARG A 246 15.40 -11.51 -8.49
N ILE A 247 14.74 -10.87 -7.53
CA ILE A 247 13.42 -10.29 -7.73
C ILE A 247 13.51 -8.77 -7.64
N CYS A 248 12.88 -8.09 -8.60
CA CYS A 248 12.72 -6.64 -8.61
C CYS A 248 11.24 -6.26 -8.47
N PHE A 249 10.92 -5.37 -7.53
CA PHE A 249 9.63 -4.68 -7.51
C PHE A 249 9.80 -3.34 -8.21
N THR A 250 8.97 -3.08 -9.22
CA THR A 250 9.05 -1.85 -9.98
C THR A 250 7.67 -1.27 -10.27
N GLY A 251 7.60 0.04 -10.35
CA GLY A 251 6.37 0.73 -10.71
C GLY A 251 6.59 2.20 -10.98
N LEU A 252 5.54 2.82 -11.51
CA LEU A 252 5.50 4.21 -11.91
C LEU A 252 4.51 4.98 -11.04
N SER A 253 4.89 6.16 -10.57
CA SER A 253 4.03 7.05 -9.77
C SER A 253 3.42 6.29 -8.58
N GLN A 254 2.09 6.20 -8.51
CA GLN A 254 1.37 5.35 -7.55
C GLN A 254 1.92 3.91 -7.47
N GLY A 255 2.20 3.28 -8.61
CA GLY A 255 2.74 1.93 -8.65
C GLY A 255 4.15 1.81 -8.08
N GLY A 256 4.98 2.85 -8.21
CA GLY A 256 6.33 2.84 -7.66
C GLY A 256 6.34 3.11 -6.15
N LEU A 257 5.41 3.90 -5.63
CA LEU A 257 5.16 3.99 -4.19
C LEU A 257 4.75 2.62 -3.61
N HIS A 258 3.82 1.91 -4.27
CA HIS A 258 3.44 0.56 -3.83
C HIS A 258 4.57 -0.46 -3.95
N ALA A 259 5.44 -0.33 -4.97
CA ALA A 259 6.60 -1.20 -5.13
C ALA A 259 7.58 -0.99 -3.98
N ALA A 260 7.79 0.26 -3.59
CA ALA A 260 8.63 0.60 -2.46
C ALA A 260 8.06 0.08 -1.13
N MET A 261 6.76 0.25 -0.89
CA MET A 261 6.10 -0.31 0.30
C MET A 261 6.16 -1.84 0.33
N ALA A 262 5.95 -2.49 -0.81
CA ALA A 262 6.10 -3.94 -0.92
C ALA A 262 7.54 -4.37 -0.58
N ALA A 263 8.54 -3.64 -1.07
CA ALA A 263 9.95 -3.91 -0.77
C ALA A 263 10.29 -3.71 0.71
N SER A 264 9.73 -2.68 1.36
CA SER A 264 9.84 -2.48 2.80
C SER A 264 9.32 -3.66 3.61
N LEU A 265 8.22 -4.27 3.17
CA LEU A 265 7.54 -5.34 3.88
C LEU A 265 8.03 -6.74 3.48
N TYR A 266 8.80 -6.87 2.39
CA TYR A 266 9.32 -8.14 1.93
C TYR A 266 10.55 -8.56 2.74
N PRO A 267 10.61 -9.79 3.28
CA PRO A 267 11.62 -10.18 4.25
C PRO A 267 13.01 -10.45 3.65
N LEU A 268 13.12 -10.63 2.33
CA LEU A 268 14.36 -10.96 1.64
C LEU A 268 14.88 -9.78 0.83
N PRO A 269 16.20 -9.72 0.54
CA PRO A 269 16.75 -8.72 -0.37
C PRO A 269 16.03 -8.73 -1.73
N VAL A 270 15.53 -7.56 -2.14
CA VAL A 270 14.90 -7.35 -3.45
C VAL A 270 15.40 -6.06 -4.07
N ALA A 271 15.56 -6.09 -5.39
CA ALA A 271 15.75 -4.90 -6.20
C ALA A 271 14.46 -4.07 -6.15
N THR A 272 14.57 -2.74 -6.11
CA THR A 272 13.40 -1.86 -6.06
C THR A 272 13.62 -0.67 -6.97
N VAL A 273 12.69 -0.43 -7.90
CA VAL A 273 12.71 0.76 -8.76
C VAL A 273 11.39 1.51 -8.64
N ALA A 274 11.45 2.68 -8.01
CA ALA A 274 10.32 3.59 -7.90
C ALA A 274 10.52 4.73 -8.91
N ALA A 275 9.76 4.73 -10.00
CA ALA A 275 9.91 5.74 -11.05
C ALA A 275 8.86 6.84 -10.90
N PHE A 276 9.29 8.10 -10.82
CA PHE A 276 8.45 9.29 -10.65
C PHE A 276 7.45 9.15 -9.49
N SER A 277 7.88 8.54 -8.39
CA SER A 277 6.99 8.16 -7.29
C SER A 277 7.07 9.17 -6.14
N PRO A 278 5.94 9.55 -5.53
CA PRO A 278 5.96 10.35 -4.31
C PRO A 278 6.36 9.49 -3.11
N HIS A 279 6.71 10.12 -2.00
CA HIS A 279 6.92 9.44 -0.71
C HIS A 279 5.59 9.08 -0.02
N SER A 280 4.50 9.76 -0.36
CA SER A 280 3.14 9.53 0.12
C SER A 280 2.10 10.09 -0.86
N ALA A 281 0.85 9.68 -0.74
CA ALA A 281 -0.25 10.24 -1.53
C ALA A 281 -0.62 11.68 -1.09
N VAL A 282 -0.28 12.09 0.14
CA VAL A 282 -0.62 13.41 0.70
C VAL A 282 -0.27 14.56 -0.26
N PRO A 283 1.01 14.83 -0.59
CA PRO A 283 1.41 15.97 -1.40
C PRO A 283 0.85 15.90 -2.82
N VAL A 284 0.48 14.71 -3.32
CA VAL A 284 -0.11 14.56 -4.66
C VAL A 284 -1.53 15.13 -4.72
N PHE A 285 -2.31 14.93 -3.64
CA PHE A 285 -3.71 15.36 -3.56
C PHE A 285 -3.90 16.68 -2.79
N THR A 286 -2.91 17.14 -2.01
CA THR A 286 -2.97 18.43 -1.29
C THR A 286 -2.28 19.57 -2.02
N ASP A 287 -1.15 19.30 -2.68
CA ASP A 287 -0.29 20.32 -3.27
C ASP A 287 -0.06 20.12 -4.78
N GLY A 288 -0.12 18.87 -5.25
CA GLY A 288 0.08 18.49 -6.64
C GLY A 288 -1.13 18.78 -7.54
N VAL A 289 -0.94 18.60 -8.85
CA VAL A 289 -1.98 18.87 -9.86
C VAL A 289 -3.25 18.03 -9.66
N LEU A 290 -3.19 16.89 -8.97
CA LEU A 290 -4.38 16.07 -8.69
C LEU A 290 -5.29 16.68 -7.62
N ARG A 291 -4.85 17.68 -6.86
CA ARG A 291 -5.73 18.47 -5.96
C ARG A 291 -6.97 19.00 -6.70
N GLN A 292 -6.80 19.41 -7.97
CA GLN A 292 -7.88 19.96 -8.79
C GLN A 292 -8.87 18.88 -9.27
N SER A 293 -8.52 17.61 -9.16
CA SER A 293 -9.37 16.49 -9.56
C SER A 293 -10.27 15.98 -8.42
N CYS A 294 -10.07 16.47 -7.19
CA CYS A 294 -10.88 16.10 -6.04
C CYS A 294 -12.18 16.89 -6.02
N SER A 295 -13.31 16.18 -5.85
CA SER A 295 -14.62 16.78 -5.66
C SER A 295 -14.77 17.35 -4.23
N TRP A 296 -14.07 18.44 -3.92
CA TRP A 296 -14.00 19.01 -2.56
C TRP A 296 -15.38 19.28 -1.95
N ASN A 297 -16.32 19.79 -2.75
CA ASN A 297 -17.69 20.05 -2.29
C ASN A 297 -18.43 18.76 -1.92
N GLN A 298 -18.23 17.67 -2.69
CA GLN A 298 -18.83 16.37 -2.38
C GLN A 298 -18.17 15.73 -1.16
N LEU A 299 -16.84 15.82 -1.04
CA LEU A 299 -16.13 15.36 0.16
C LEU A 299 -16.61 16.10 1.41
N ALA A 300 -16.78 17.42 1.32
CA ALA A 300 -17.35 18.23 2.39
C ALA A 300 -18.80 17.82 2.70
N ALA A 301 -19.64 17.63 1.68
CA ALA A 301 -21.03 17.22 1.86
C ALA A 301 -21.14 15.83 2.52
N THR A 302 -20.42 14.83 2.03
CA THR A 302 -20.40 13.48 2.61
C THR A 302 -19.84 13.49 4.04
N MET A 303 -18.84 14.32 4.32
CA MET A 303 -18.32 14.50 5.68
C MET A 303 -19.37 15.13 6.59
N ASN A 304 -20.08 16.16 6.12
CA ASN A 304 -21.14 16.81 6.90
C ASN A 304 -22.33 15.87 7.12
N GLU A 305 -22.73 15.11 6.11
CA GLU A 305 -23.76 14.07 6.24
C GLU A 305 -23.35 13.03 7.27
N ALA A 306 -22.09 12.57 7.27
CA ALA A 306 -21.57 11.67 8.29
C ALA A 306 -21.66 12.29 9.69
N LEU A 307 -21.27 13.56 9.87
CA LEU A 307 -21.31 14.31 11.14
C LEU A 307 -22.75 14.59 11.64
N VAL A 308 -23.70 14.87 10.74
CA VAL A 308 -25.12 15.08 11.07
C VAL A 308 -25.79 13.76 11.42
N THR A 309 -25.52 12.73 10.63
CA THR A 309 -25.94 11.36 10.87
C THR A 309 -25.38 10.86 12.19
N GLU A 310 -24.14 11.22 12.50
CA GLU A 310 -23.53 11.05 13.81
C GLU A 310 -24.42 11.69 14.90
N SER A 311 -24.64 13.00 14.80
CA SER A 311 -25.38 13.81 15.78
C SER A 311 -26.78 13.26 16.11
N LEU A 312 -27.50 12.78 15.09
CA LEU A 312 -28.85 12.21 15.21
C LEU A 312 -28.86 10.84 15.91
N CYS A 313 -27.79 10.05 15.80
CA CYS A 313 -27.71 8.74 16.44
C CYS A 313 -27.67 8.84 17.97
N THR A 314 -27.05 9.90 18.51
CA THR A 314 -27.01 10.14 19.96
C THR A 314 -28.31 10.70 20.49
N ILE A 315 -29.06 11.47 19.68
CA ILE A 315 -30.35 12.03 20.09
C ILE A 315 -31.43 10.94 20.17
N GLN A 316 -31.38 9.91 19.32
CA GLN A 316 -32.34 8.79 19.36
C GLN A 316 -32.23 7.90 20.61
N HIS A 317 -31.22 8.09 21.47
CA HIS A 317 -31.14 7.46 22.79
C HIS A 317 -31.83 8.28 23.91
N THR A 318 -32.45 9.41 23.56
CA THR A 318 -33.36 10.18 24.43
C THR A 318 -34.73 10.23 23.76
N GLU A 319 -35.76 9.65 24.39
CA GLU A 319 -37.14 9.63 23.87
C GLU A 319 -37.66 11.07 23.67
N GLY A 320 -37.91 11.46 22.41
CA GLY A 320 -38.35 12.80 22.03
C GLY A 320 -39.21 12.80 20.76
N ASP A 321 -40.18 13.71 20.73
CA ASP A 321 -41.35 13.72 19.85
C ASP A 321 -41.03 13.95 18.35
N SER A 322 -41.73 13.24 17.47
CA SER A 322 -41.44 13.13 16.03
C SER A 322 -41.52 14.44 15.23
N HIS A 323 -42.27 15.42 15.72
CA HIS A 323 -42.44 16.73 15.09
C HIS A 323 -41.24 17.68 15.35
N GLN A 324 -40.62 17.60 16.54
CA GLN A 324 -39.44 18.39 16.89
C GLN A 324 -38.20 17.94 16.10
N ILE A 325 -38.11 16.65 15.79
CA ILE A 325 -37.05 16.09 14.95
C ILE A 325 -37.06 16.74 13.56
N ARG A 326 -38.24 16.94 12.96
CA ARG A 326 -38.38 17.46 11.59
C ARG A 326 -38.07 18.96 11.47
N GLU A 327 -38.49 19.76 12.45
CA GLU A 327 -38.15 21.19 12.52
C GLU A 327 -36.64 21.42 12.75
N TYR A 328 -36.01 20.54 13.54
CA TYR A 328 -34.57 20.52 13.72
C TYR A 328 -33.82 20.11 12.44
N TYR A 329 -34.37 19.19 11.63
CA TYR A 329 -33.79 18.82 10.33
C TYR A 329 -33.73 19.99 9.34
N ASP A 330 -34.77 20.82 9.29
CA ASP A 330 -34.82 21.99 8.42
C ASP A 330 -33.85 23.08 8.91
N GLN A 331 -33.70 23.24 10.23
CA GLN A 331 -32.70 24.13 10.85
C GLN A 331 -31.26 23.61 10.67
N ALA A 332 -31.04 22.30 10.76
CA ALA A 332 -29.73 21.67 10.55
C ALA A 332 -29.33 21.73 9.07
N SER A 333 -30.25 21.49 8.12
CA SER A 333 -29.98 21.62 6.68
C SER A 333 -29.64 23.06 6.27
N SER A 334 -30.30 24.05 6.86
CA SER A 334 -30.01 25.46 6.62
C SER A 334 -28.69 25.92 7.27
N GLN A 335 -28.32 25.38 8.43
CA GLN A 335 -26.99 25.56 9.01
C GLN A 335 -25.88 24.84 8.23
N VAL A 336 -26.15 23.65 7.65
CA VAL A 336 -25.22 22.91 6.79
C VAL A 336 -24.81 23.75 5.57
N GLY A 337 -25.73 24.51 4.98
CA GLY A 337 -25.42 25.45 3.88
C GLY A 337 -24.43 26.56 4.27
N GLN A 338 -24.45 27.03 5.53
CA GLN A 338 -23.48 28.00 6.07
C GLN A 338 -22.20 27.33 6.62
N TYR A 339 -22.26 26.05 7.01
CA TYR A 339 -21.12 25.28 7.54
C TYR A 339 -20.20 24.76 6.43
N VAL A 340 -20.72 24.52 5.22
CA VAL A 340 -19.91 24.18 4.02
C VAL A 340 -18.91 25.29 3.67
N ASP A 341 -19.16 26.53 4.08
CA ASP A 341 -18.25 27.69 3.94
C ASP A 341 -17.10 27.69 4.99
N ARG A 342 -17.20 26.86 6.04
CA ARG A 342 -16.15 26.64 7.06
C ARG A 342 -15.77 25.15 7.15
N LYS A 343 -14.68 24.63 6.55
CA LYS A 343 -13.59 25.20 5.76
C LYS A 343 -13.07 24.04 4.89
N GLU A 344 -12.77 24.27 3.62
CA GLU A 344 -11.95 23.38 2.77
C GLU A 344 -10.75 22.79 3.55
N GLN A 345 -10.17 23.58 4.47
CA GLN A 345 -9.09 23.19 5.37
C GLN A 345 -9.37 21.94 6.24
N THR A 346 -10.60 21.75 6.73
CA THR A 346 -10.95 20.58 7.56
C THR A 346 -10.98 19.31 6.72
N VAL A 347 -11.60 19.39 5.54
CA VAL A 347 -11.64 18.29 4.56
C VAL A 347 -10.23 17.95 4.10
N LEU A 348 -9.41 18.97 3.80
CA LEU A 348 -7.99 18.82 3.46
C LEU A 348 -7.21 18.13 4.58
N SER A 349 -7.40 18.54 5.84
CA SER A 349 -6.71 17.94 6.99
C SER A 349 -7.07 16.47 7.17
N LEU A 350 -8.35 16.12 7.07
CA LEU A 350 -8.81 14.74 7.22
C LEU A 350 -8.35 13.85 6.05
N LEU A 351 -8.44 14.36 4.83
CA LEU A 351 -7.89 13.67 3.65
C LEU A 351 -6.37 13.46 3.82
N SER A 352 -5.64 14.48 4.27
CA SER A 352 -4.19 14.37 4.53
C SER A 352 -3.88 13.29 5.55
N ASN A 353 -4.64 13.21 6.64
CA ASN A 353 -4.48 12.18 7.67
C ASN A 353 -4.73 10.78 7.11
N ALA A 354 -5.78 10.60 6.31
CA ALA A 354 -6.08 9.32 5.67
C ALA A 354 -4.97 8.91 4.67
N LEU A 355 -4.51 9.86 3.86
CA LEU A 355 -3.47 9.62 2.86
C LEU A 355 -2.09 9.41 3.48
N ALA A 356 -1.82 9.91 4.70
CA ALA A 356 -0.56 9.72 5.41
C ALA A 356 -0.27 8.25 5.75
N LEU A 357 -1.27 7.37 5.68
CA LEU A 357 -1.09 5.91 5.76
C LEU A 357 -0.21 5.36 4.63
N SER A 358 -0.12 6.10 3.52
CA SER A 358 0.75 5.78 2.39
C SER A 358 2.14 6.42 2.49
N ASP A 359 2.52 6.96 3.65
CA ASP A 359 3.83 7.59 3.80
C ASP A 359 4.93 6.57 4.07
N ILE A 360 5.89 6.48 3.13
CA ILE A 360 7.01 5.54 3.19
C ILE A 360 7.88 5.72 4.44
N ARG A 361 7.85 6.90 5.09
CA ARG A 361 8.58 7.16 6.35
C ARG A 361 8.01 6.35 7.52
N HIS A 362 6.76 5.89 7.42
CA HIS A 362 6.15 4.99 8.39
C HIS A 362 6.50 3.51 8.15
N PHE A 363 7.16 3.20 7.02
CA PHE A 363 7.58 1.85 6.66
C PHE A 363 9.05 1.64 7.02
N PRO A 364 9.45 0.39 7.33
CA PRO A 364 10.86 0.08 7.48
C PRO A 364 11.61 0.22 6.16
N GLN A 365 12.93 0.31 6.22
CA GLN A 365 13.74 0.18 5.02
C GLN A 365 13.66 -1.25 4.47
N PRO A 366 13.71 -1.44 3.14
CA PRO A 366 13.78 -2.75 2.53
C PRO A 366 15.03 -3.49 3.02
N ALA A 367 15.03 -4.82 2.93
CA ALA A 367 16.15 -5.64 3.41
C ALA A 367 17.51 -5.27 2.78
N ASN A 368 17.51 -4.73 1.56
CA ASN A 368 18.68 -4.16 0.90
C ASN A 368 18.36 -2.78 0.29
N PRO A 369 18.49 -1.68 1.05
CA PRO A 369 18.16 -0.35 0.57
C PRO A 369 19.15 0.18 -0.49
N ARG A 370 20.35 -0.39 -0.59
CA ARG A 370 21.31 -0.08 -1.67
C ARG A 370 20.83 -0.55 -3.05
N ALA A 371 19.95 -1.55 -3.07
CA ALA A 371 19.30 -2.01 -4.29
C ALA A 371 18.09 -1.15 -4.69
N ALA A 372 17.71 -0.14 -3.91
CA ALA A 372 16.62 0.76 -4.28
C ALA A 372 17.13 1.89 -5.21
N VAL A 373 16.33 2.21 -6.23
CA VAL A 373 16.54 3.35 -7.13
C VAL A 373 15.24 4.15 -7.26
N LEU A 374 15.30 5.45 -6.99
CA LEU A 374 14.23 6.41 -7.24
C LEU A 374 14.57 7.25 -8.48
N LEU A 375 13.74 7.19 -9.51
CA LEU A 375 13.82 8.15 -10.62
C LEU A 375 12.89 9.32 -10.33
N ALA A 376 13.39 10.55 -10.42
CA ALA A 376 12.65 11.77 -10.15
C ALA A 376 12.70 12.73 -11.34
N GLY A 377 11.57 13.37 -11.67
CA GLY A 377 11.51 14.38 -12.72
C GLY A 377 11.95 15.75 -12.21
N GLU A 378 12.88 16.42 -12.90
CA GLU A 378 13.31 17.77 -12.55
C GLU A 378 12.20 18.82 -12.65
N ASN A 379 11.21 18.57 -13.51
CA ASN A 379 10.09 19.46 -13.80
C ASN A 379 8.75 18.79 -13.47
N ASP A 380 8.74 17.87 -12.50
CA ASP A 380 7.54 17.16 -12.10
C ASP A 380 6.54 18.10 -11.39
N LYS A 381 5.29 18.08 -11.86
CA LYS A 381 4.17 18.87 -11.30
C LYS A 381 3.16 18.01 -10.53
N TYR A 382 3.26 16.69 -10.65
CA TYR A 382 2.42 15.75 -9.89
C TYR A 382 3.09 15.41 -8.57
N VAL A 383 4.40 15.23 -8.58
CA VAL A 383 5.21 14.89 -7.40
C VAL A 383 6.16 16.06 -7.11
N PRO A 384 5.90 16.85 -6.06
CA PRO A 384 6.79 17.94 -5.65
C PRO A 384 8.22 17.46 -5.35
N LYS A 385 9.23 18.31 -5.61
CA LYS A 385 10.64 17.96 -5.37
C LYS A 385 10.93 17.54 -3.93
N ASP A 386 10.31 18.20 -2.95
CA ASP A 386 10.44 17.89 -1.53
C ASP A 386 10.03 16.44 -1.20
N CYS A 387 9.20 15.81 -2.03
CA CYS A 387 8.87 14.39 -1.87
C CYS A 387 10.09 13.49 -2.05
N VAL A 388 10.99 13.85 -2.97
CA VAL A 388 12.22 13.10 -3.24
C VAL A 388 13.13 13.16 -2.02
N ASP A 389 13.25 14.33 -1.39
CA ASP A 389 14.02 14.52 -0.16
C ASP A 389 13.44 13.72 1.00
N MET A 390 12.11 13.73 1.17
CA MET A 390 11.44 12.93 2.20
C MET A 390 11.64 11.43 1.98
N PHE A 391 11.59 10.96 0.73
CA PHE A 391 11.86 9.57 0.37
C PHE A 391 13.32 9.19 0.68
N SER A 392 14.27 10.03 0.27
CA SER A 392 15.69 9.84 0.52
C SER A 392 16.01 9.77 2.01
N ARG A 393 15.36 10.61 2.84
CA ARG A 393 15.52 10.53 4.30
C ARG A 393 14.97 9.23 4.89
N ALA A 394 13.88 8.69 4.33
CA ALA A 394 13.37 7.39 4.75
C ALA A 394 14.39 6.29 4.42
N TRP A 395 14.97 6.32 3.21
CA TRP A 395 15.90 5.31 2.69
C TRP A 395 17.24 5.95 2.25
N PRO A 396 18.15 6.29 3.19
CA PRO A 396 19.35 7.08 2.89
C PRO A 396 20.36 6.42 1.95
N GLN A 397 20.28 5.09 1.78
CA GLN A 397 21.18 4.32 0.91
C GLN A 397 20.61 4.08 -0.50
N MET A 398 19.39 4.56 -0.74
CA MET A 398 18.74 4.50 -2.05
C MET A 398 19.47 5.43 -3.03
N GLU A 399 19.62 4.98 -4.27
CA GLU A 399 20.11 5.83 -5.34
C GLU A 399 18.98 6.72 -5.88
N ILE A 400 19.29 7.99 -6.16
CA ILE A 400 18.35 8.92 -6.78
C ILE A 400 18.88 9.30 -8.16
N ARG A 401 18.02 9.19 -9.18
CA ARG A 401 18.31 9.61 -10.56
C ARG A 401 17.37 10.73 -10.95
N TRP A 402 17.92 11.93 -11.16
CA TRP A 402 17.17 13.04 -11.71
C TRP A 402 17.09 12.93 -13.23
N ILE A 403 15.89 13.11 -13.77
CA ILE A 403 15.58 13.03 -15.20
C ILE A 403 15.05 14.39 -15.65
N PRO A 404 15.59 15.00 -16.72
CA PRO A 404 15.18 16.32 -17.21
C PRO A 404 13.82 16.26 -17.91
N SER A 405 12.77 16.00 -17.13
CA SER A 405 11.41 15.74 -17.60
C SER A 405 10.38 16.15 -16.54
N GLY A 406 9.14 16.40 -16.98
CA GLY A 406 7.98 16.34 -16.10
C GLY A 406 7.43 14.91 -15.96
N HIS A 407 6.46 14.71 -15.08
CA HIS A 407 5.91 13.39 -14.73
C HIS A 407 5.53 12.53 -15.95
N VAL A 408 4.65 13.07 -16.80
CA VAL A 408 4.10 12.36 -17.96
C VAL A 408 5.15 12.20 -19.05
N THR A 409 5.95 13.24 -19.31
CA THR A 409 7.03 13.19 -20.31
C THR A 409 8.14 12.21 -19.92
N GLY A 410 8.47 12.12 -18.62
CA GLY A 410 9.43 11.17 -18.08
C GLY A 410 8.97 9.74 -18.34
N PHE A 411 7.71 9.46 -18.03
CA PHE A 411 7.09 8.19 -18.35
C PHE A 411 7.06 7.86 -19.86
N LEU A 412 6.71 8.83 -20.72
CA LEU A 412 6.54 8.59 -22.15
C LEU A 412 7.86 8.48 -22.92
N PHE A 413 8.88 9.25 -22.55
CA PHE A 413 10.07 9.41 -23.38
C PHE A 413 11.34 8.88 -22.72
N TYR A 414 11.36 8.66 -21.40
CA TYR A 414 12.56 8.25 -20.66
C TYR A 414 12.50 6.79 -20.20
N ARG A 415 11.75 5.94 -20.90
CA ARG A 415 11.61 4.50 -20.60
C ARG A 415 12.94 3.77 -20.50
N GLN A 416 13.94 4.15 -21.32
CA GLN A 416 15.28 3.55 -21.24
C GLN A 416 15.95 3.75 -19.87
N HIS A 417 15.69 4.90 -19.21
CA HIS A 417 16.29 5.21 -17.91
C HIS A 417 15.69 4.32 -16.83
N ILE A 418 14.37 4.06 -16.89
CA ILE A 418 13.68 3.13 -16.01
C ILE A 418 14.20 1.70 -16.25
N PHE A 419 14.34 1.31 -17.52
CA PHE A 419 14.90 0.00 -17.87
C PHE A 419 16.32 -0.18 -17.32
N GLN A 420 17.20 0.80 -17.51
CA GLN A 420 18.56 0.76 -16.98
C GLN A 420 18.58 0.73 -15.45
N ALA A 421 17.71 1.50 -14.79
CA ALA A 421 17.57 1.46 -13.33
C ALA A 421 17.16 0.07 -12.83
N ILE A 422 16.28 -0.63 -13.54
CA ILE A 422 15.90 -2.02 -13.21
C ILE A 422 17.12 -2.94 -13.29
N LEU A 423 17.92 -2.85 -14.37
CA LEU A 423 19.13 -3.66 -14.51
C LEU A 423 20.17 -3.37 -13.43
N ASP A 424 20.43 -2.10 -13.15
CA ASP A 424 21.42 -1.67 -12.16
C ASP A 424 20.99 -2.04 -10.73
N SER A 425 19.69 -1.98 -10.45
CA SER A 425 19.09 -2.41 -9.19
C SER A 425 19.19 -3.92 -9.01
N LEU A 426 18.88 -4.69 -10.07
CA LEU A 426 18.99 -6.16 -10.09
C LEU A 426 20.44 -6.64 -9.92
N ALA A 427 21.43 -5.88 -10.38
CA ALA A 427 22.85 -6.22 -10.19
C ALA A 427 23.30 -6.14 -8.72
N ARG A 428 22.48 -5.58 -7.82
CA ARG A 428 22.79 -5.39 -6.39
C ARG A 428 22.14 -6.44 -5.49
N VAL A 429 21.45 -7.43 -6.06
CA VAL A 429 20.73 -8.49 -5.33
C VAL A 429 21.08 -9.90 -5.78
#